data_AF-A0A8H3I1S3-F1
#
_entry.id   AF-A0A8H3I1S3-F1
#
_cell.length_a   1.000
_cell.length_b   1.000
_cell.length_c   1.000
_cell.angle_alpha   90.00
_cell.angle_beta   90.00
_cell.angle_gamma   90.00
#
_symmetry.space_group_name_H-M   'P 1'
#
loop_
_entity.id
_entity.type
_entity.pdbx_description
1 polymer ?
#
loop_
_entity_poly.entity_id
_entity_poly.type
_entity_poly.pdbx_seq_one_letter_code
_entity_poly.pdbx_strand_id
1 'polypeptide(L)'
;MSHSLSEIHQLPNYELYQLKLAHTSPTILVAVLTQKALDLGVRFDNDRKDYQFNLSAFLSVDNGNWDRGSDFDALARNIRLDLSDRENRCLVADLKDNDKEYQKDKKYNLDEEFGLVDYLHSRERMTYFRLGPKTRVSSKRTLVLCFDGTSNHFSDENTNVVKFFELLKKDNPDQQMVYYQTGVGTYTSPAWSSSISKSISKAADLAVAWYLYQHVCDGYRFLMESYRDGDRIYIFGFSRGAYTARALAGMLHCWITTPTQRW
;
A
#
# COMPACT_ATOMS: atom_id res chain seq x y z
N MET A 1 -32.96 -1.68 3.18
CA MET A 1 -32.14 -1.42 4.39
C MET A 1 -30.75 -1.09 3.88
N SER A 2 -30.13 0.03 4.29
CA SER A 2 -28.76 0.33 3.83
C SER A 2 -27.78 -0.54 4.62
N HIS A 3 -27.10 -1.45 3.92
CA HIS A 3 -25.99 -2.18 4.50
C HIS A 3 -24.81 -1.23 4.73
N SER A 4 -24.01 -1.49 5.76
CA SER A 4 -22.82 -0.69 6.02
C SER A 4 -21.72 -1.02 5.00
N LEU A 5 -20.89 -0.03 4.63
CA LEU A 5 -19.75 -0.25 3.73
C LEU A 5 -18.81 -1.36 4.24
N SER A 6 -18.64 -1.45 5.55
CA SER A 6 -17.86 -2.49 6.22
C SER A 6 -18.40 -3.90 5.93
N GLU A 7 -19.72 -4.09 5.88
CA GLU A 7 -20.33 -5.38 5.54
C GLU A 7 -20.11 -5.74 4.07
N ILE A 8 -20.17 -4.75 3.17
CA ILE A 8 -19.93 -4.96 1.73
C ILE A 8 -18.49 -5.42 1.50
N HIS A 9 -17.50 -4.83 2.19
CA HIS A 9 -16.09 -5.21 2.07
C HIS A 9 -15.75 -6.60 2.61
N GLN A 10 -16.59 -7.17 3.47
CA GLN A 10 -16.39 -8.53 3.98
C GLN A 10 -16.86 -9.60 2.97
N LEU A 11 -17.65 -9.22 1.98
CA LEU A 11 -18.15 -10.16 0.98
C LEU A 11 -17.10 -10.41 -0.12
N PRO A 12 -16.98 -11.66 -0.60
CA PRO A 12 -16.15 -11.96 -1.77
C PRO A 12 -16.61 -11.19 -3.02
N ASN A 13 -15.64 -10.71 -3.81
CA ASN A 13 -15.92 -9.93 -5.02
C ASN A 13 -16.83 -10.64 -6.04
N TYR A 14 -16.75 -11.97 -6.15
CA TYR A 14 -17.60 -12.75 -7.05
C TYR A 14 -19.09 -12.71 -6.68
N GLU A 15 -19.41 -12.37 -5.44
CA GLU A 15 -20.80 -12.18 -5.00
C GLU A 15 -21.35 -10.82 -5.40
N LEU A 16 -20.47 -9.84 -5.66
CA LEU A 16 -20.83 -8.46 -5.92
C LEU A 16 -20.89 -8.13 -7.41
N TYR A 17 -20.03 -8.74 -8.23
CA TYR A 17 -20.06 -8.55 -9.68
C TYR A 17 -19.66 -9.80 -10.45
N GLN A 18 -20.14 -9.88 -11.68
CA GLN A 18 -19.79 -10.88 -12.67
C GLN A 18 -19.03 -10.23 -13.82
N LEU A 19 -18.01 -10.93 -14.31
CA LEU A 19 -17.25 -10.51 -15.48
C LEU A 19 -17.84 -11.13 -16.74
N LYS A 20 -17.90 -10.36 -17.81
CA LYS A 20 -18.37 -10.80 -19.12
C LYS A 20 -17.42 -10.30 -20.19
N LEU A 21 -17.11 -11.15 -21.15
CA LEU A 21 -16.37 -10.73 -22.34
C LEU A 21 -17.36 -10.05 -23.29
N ALA A 22 -17.16 -8.76 -23.57
CA ALA A 22 -18.03 -7.98 -24.45
C ALA A 22 -17.49 -7.92 -25.88
N HIS A 23 -16.16 -7.91 -26.04
CA HIS A 23 -15.50 -7.89 -27.34
C HIS A 23 -14.18 -8.67 -27.27
N THR A 24 -13.78 -9.31 -28.37
CA THR A 24 -12.58 -10.17 -28.43
C THR A 24 -11.38 -9.52 -29.11
N SER A 25 -11.56 -8.47 -29.92
CA SER A 25 -10.45 -7.71 -30.54
C SER A 25 -10.83 -6.24 -30.86
N PRO A 26 -10.64 -5.28 -29.94
CA PRO A 26 -9.88 -5.41 -28.69
C PRO A 26 -10.61 -6.24 -27.65
N THR A 27 -9.86 -6.82 -26.71
CA THR A 27 -10.38 -7.63 -25.62
C THR A 27 -10.99 -6.74 -24.55
N ILE A 28 -12.31 -6.63 -24.58
CA ILE A 28 -13.08 -5.81 -23.64
C ILE A 28 -13.80 -6.70 -22.65
N LEU A 29 -13.49 -6.50 -21.37
CA LEU A 29 -14.16 -7.10 -20.24
C LEU A 29 -15.18 -6.13 -19.66
N VAL A 30 -16.35 -6.61 -19.28
CA VAL A 30 -17.39 -5.82 -18.65
C VAL A 30 -17.77 -6.44 -17.31
N ALA A 31 -17.80 -5.62 -16.24
CA ALA A 31 -18.35 -5.99 -14.95
C ALA A 31 -19.85 -5.66 -14.88
N VAL A 32 -20.63 -6.62 -14.41
CA VAL A 32 -22.07 -6.49 -14.19
C VAL A 32 -22.37 -6.79 -12.73
N LEU A 33 -23.03 -5.87 -12.04
CA LEU A 33 -23.44 -6.09 -10.65
C LEU A 33 -24.42 -7.26 -10.56
N THR A 34 -24.27 -8.07 -9.52
CA THR A 34 -25.24 -9.13 -9.21
C THR A 34 -26.49 -8.54 -8.58
N GLN A 35 -27.60 -9.28 -8.59
CA GLN A 35 -28.81 -8.87 -7.87
C GLN A 35 -28.51 -8.63 -6.37
N LYS A 36 -27.69 -9.50 -5.76
CA LYS A 36 -27.24 -9.37 -4.37
C LYS A 36 -26.55 -8.01 -4.14
N ALA A 37 -25.65 -7.60 -5.03
CA ALA A 37 -25.00 -6.30 -4.92
C ALA A 37 -26.00 -5.14 -5.03
N LEU A 38 -26.96 -5.26 -5.96
CA LEU A 38 -28.00 -4.24 -6.12
C LEU A 38 -28.86 -4.09 -4.86
N ASP A 39 -29.22 -5.22 -4.23
CA ASP A 39 -30.00 -5.27 -2.98
C ASP A 39 -29.23 -4.68 -1.80
N LEU A 40 -27.90 -4.88 -1.77
CA LEU A 40 -26.98 -4.28 -0.80
C LEU A 40 -26.75 -2.77 -1.01
N GLY A 41 -27.28 -2.20 -2.10
CA GLY A 41 -27.10 -0.79 -2.43
C GLY A 41 -25.79 -0.46 -3.15
N VAL A 42 -25.03 -1.46 -3.60
CA VAL A 42 -23.83 -1.26 -4.43
C VAL A 42 -24.24 -0.67 -5.78
N ARG A 43 -23.58 0.40 -6.19
CA ARG A 43 -23.80 1.06 -7.49
C ARG A 43 -22.46 1.41 -8.12
N PHE A 44 -22.37 1.29 -9.44
CA PHE A 44 -21.27 1.90 -10.20
C PHE A 44 -21.52 3.40 -10.35
N ASP A 45 -20.45 4.18 -10.48
CA ASP A 45 -20.54 5.58 -10.90
C ASP A 45 -21.08 5.63 -12.34
N ASN A 46 -22.29 6.18 -12.51
CA ASN A 46 -22.99 6.21 -13.79
C ASN A 46 -22.40 7.23 -14.78
N ASP A 47 -21.66 8.23 -14.29
CA ASP A 47 -21.05 9.25 -15.16
C ASP A 47 -19.82 8.72 -15.88
N ARG A 48 -19.29 7.58 -15.44
CA ARG A 48 -18.13 6.92 -16.04
C ARG A 48 -18.50 5.53 -16.57
N LYS A 49 -17.83 5.12 -17.65
CA LYS A 49 -17.94 3.76 -18.19
C LYS A 49 -17.09 2.77 -17.38
N ASP A 50 -17.06 2.91 -16.06
CA ASP A 50 -16.17 2.16 -15.15
C ASP A 50 -16.54 0.67 -15.02
N TYR A 51 -17.66 0.27 -15.64
CA TYR A 51 -18.04 -1.12 -15.81
C TYR A 51 -17.37 -1.78 -17.02
N GLN A 52 -16.73 -1.02 -17.92
CA GLN A 52 -15.99 -1.56 -19.07
C GLN A 52 -14.49 -1.42 -18.85
N PHE A 53 -13.75 -2.49 -19.11
CA PHE A 53 -12.30 -2.54 -18.97
C PHE A 53 -11.68 -3.10 -20.24
N ASN A 54 -10.80 -2.32 -20.87
CA ASN A 54 -10.04 -2.78 -22.03
C ASN A 54 -8.77 -3.48 -21.55
N LEU A 55 -8.78 -4.81 -21.53
CA LEU A 55 -7.63 -5.60 -21.07
C LEU A 55 -6.44 -5.48 -22.02
N SER A 56 -6.69 -5.33 -23.32
CA SER A 56 -5.64 -5.22 -24.34
C SER A 56 -4.78 -3.96 -24.18
N ALA A 57 -5.25 -2.97 -23.42
CA ALA A 57 -4.47 -1.77 -23.11
C ALA A 57 -3.41 -2.00 -22.00
N PHE A 58 -3.47 -3.13 -21.29
CA PHE A 58 -2.62 -3.41 -20.13
C PHE A 58 -1.93 -4.78 -20.17
N LEU A 59 -2.29 -5.63 -21.14
CA LEU A 59 -1.74 -6.96 -21.30
C LEU A 59 -0.81 -7.05 -22.51
N SER A 60 0.16 -7.94 -22.41
CA SER A 60 1.10 -8.33 -23.44
C SER A 60 1.40 -9.82 -23.31
N VAL A 61 2.22 -10.33 -24.22
CA VAL A 61 2.71 -11.70 -24.23
C VAL A 61 4.23 -11.66 -24.35
N ASP A 62 4.92 -12.28 -23.40
CA ASP A 62 6.37 -12.51 -23.46
C ASP A 62 6.66 -14.01 -23.49
N ASN A 63 7.28 -14.47 -24.58
CA ASN A 63 7.71 -15.87 -24.79
C ASN A 63 6.64 -16.89 -24.35
N GLY A 64 5.41 -16.75 -24.86
CA GLY A 64 4.30 -17.65 -24.57
C GLY A 64 3.71 -17.55 -23.14
N ASN A 65 4.03 -16.48 -22.40
CA ASN A 65 3.48 -16.19 -21.08
C ASN A 65 2.81 -14.82 -21.04
N TRP A 66 1.94 -14.62 -20.05
CA TRP A 66 1.28 -13.34 -19.82
C TRP A 66 2.29 -12.29 -19.33
N ASP A 67 2.26 -11.12 -19.93
CA ASP A 67 3.04 -9.97 -19.50
C ASP A 67 2.18 -8.68 -19.54
N ARG A 68 2.76 -7.54 -19.15
CA ARG A 68 2.10 -6.23 -19.18
C ARG A 68 2.55 -5.40 -20.37
N GLY A 69 1.60 -4.86 -21.11
CA GLY A 69 1.86 -4.01 -22.27
C GLY A 69 0.58 -3.68 -23.04
N SER A 70 0.67 -3.51 -24.36
CA SER A 70 -0.46 -3.03 -25.17
C SER A 70 -0.65 -3.74 -26.51
N ASP A 71 0.02 -4.88 -26.71
CA ASP A 71 0.08 -5.64 -27.97
C ASP A 71 -0.57 -7.03 -27.85
N PHE A 72 -1.33 -7.28 -26.78
CA PHE A 72 -2.01 -8.54 -26.51
C PHE A 72 -2.86 -9.05 -27.69
N ASP A 73 -3.66 -8.18 -28.34
CA ASP A 73 -4.55 -8.60 -29.43
C ASP A 73 -3.79 -9.13 -30.67
N ALA A 74 -2.51 -8.76 -30.84
CA ALA A 74 -1.68 -9.26 -31.94
C ALA A 74 -1.01 -10.60 -31.62
N LEU A 75 -0.85 -10.92 -30.33
CA LEU A 75 -0.07 -12.06 -29.82
C LEU A 75 -0.92 -13.15 -29.20
N ALA A 76 -2.23 -12.93 -29.01
CA ALA A 76 -3.15 -13.89 -28.42
C ALA A 76 -4.27 -14.31 -29.38
N ARG A 77 -4.79 -15.52 -29.20
CA ARG A 77 -5.99 -16.03 -29.90
C ARG A 77 -6.80 -16.97 -29.02
N ASN A 78 -7.99 -17.39 -29.49
CA ASN A 78 -8.90 -18.27 -28.76
C ASN A 78 -9.25 -17.76 -27.35
N ILE A 79 -9.40 -16.43 -27.24
CA ILE A 79 -9.63 -15.73 -25.98
C ILE A 79 -11.01 -16.08 -25.44
N ARG A 80 -11.05 -16.60 -24.21
CA ARG A 80 -12.27 -16.99 -23.52
C ARG A 80 -12.16 -16.73 -22.03
N LEU A 81 -13.31 -16.65 -21.39
CA LEU A 81 -13.41 -16.45 -19.95
C LEU A 81 -13.74 -17.79 -19.28
N ASP A 82 -12.90 -18.21 -18.34
CA ASP A 82 -13.12 -19.37 -17.50
C ASP A 82 -13.59 -18.92 -16.12
N LEU A 83 -14.89 -19.07 -15.87
CA LEU A 83 -15.56 -18.70 -14.62
C LEU A 83 -15.96 -19.94 -13.79
N SER A 84 -15.39 -21.11 -14.10
CA SER A 84 -15.74 -22.36 -13.43
C SER A 84 -15.30 -22.39 -11.97
N ASP A 85 -14.14 -21.83 -11.68
CA ASP A 85 -13.65 -21.61 -10.33
C ASP A 85 -14.11 -20.23 -9.82
N ARG A 86 -14.82 -20.24 -8.68
CA ARG A 86 -15.35 -19.02 -8.07
C ARG A 86 -14.25 -18.14 -7.45
N GLU A 87 -13.12 -18.72 -7.09
CA GLU A 87 -12.00 -18.00 -6.49
C GLU A 87 -10.87 -17.70 -7.50
N ASN A 88 -10.92 -18.29 -8.69
CA ASN A 88 -9.93 -18.09 -9.75
C ASN A 88 -10.59 -17.85 -11.12
N ARG A 89 -11.32 -16.74 -11.24
CA ARG A 89 -11.90 -16.34 -12.53
C ARG A 89 -10.77 -15.96 -13.48
N CYS A 90 -10.57 -16.75 -14.52
CA CYS A 90 -9.41 -16.64 -15.39
C CYS A 90 -9.79 -16.16 -16.79
N LEU A 91 -8.97 -15.28 -17.35
CA LEU A 91 -8.88 -15.14 -18.80
C LEU A 91 -8.01 -16.28 -19.33
N VAL A 92 -8.50 -16.98 -20.36
CA VAL A 92 -7.79 -18.07 -21.01
C VAL A 92 -7.55 -17.70 -22.46
N ALA A 93 -6.31 -17.81 -22.91
CA ALA A 93 -5.94 -17.53 -24.28
C ALA A 93 -4.76 -18.41 -24.74
N ASP A 94 -4.67 -18.61 -26.04
CA ASP A 94 -3.48 -19.17 -26.67
C ASP A 94 -2.49 -18.04 -26.93
N LEU A 95 -1.27 -18.15 -26.42
CA LEU A 95 -0.27 -17.08 -26.43
C LEU A 95 0.89 -17.42 -27.37
N LYS A 96 1.29 -16.46 -28.21
CA LYS A 96 2.38 -16.63 -29.16
C LYS A 96 3.75 -16.61 -28.47
N ASP A 97 4.59 -17.57 -28.82
CA ASP A 97 5.97 -17.70 -28.36
C ASP A 97 6.96 -17.09 -29.38
N ASN A 98 8.24 -16.99 -29.00
CA ASN A 98 9.32 -16.48 -29.83
C ASN A 98 9.53 -17.32 -31.11
N ASP A 99 9.26 -18.62 -31.04
CA ASP A 99 9.28 -19.54 -32.19
C ASP A 99 8.03 -19.40 -33.09
N LYS A 100 7.16 -18.42 -32.82
CA LYS A 100 5.85 -18.20 -33.50
C LYS A 100 4.82 -19.30 -33.29
N GLU A 101 5.12 -20.26 -32.42
CA GLU A 101 4.18 -21.27 -31.94
C GLU A 101 3.23 -20.69 -30.89
N TYR A 102 2.05 -21.29 -30.73
CA TYR A 102 1.07 -20.85 -29.74
C TYR A 102 1.02 -21.81 -28.56
N GLN A 103 1.36 -21.32 -27.38
CA GLN A 103 1.16 -22.00 -26.11
C GLN A 103 -0.32 -21.96 -25.75
N LYS A 104 -0.96 -23.13 -25.70
CA LYS A 104 -2.42 -23.25 -25.57
C LYS A 104 -2.92 -23.05 -24.14
N ASP A 105 -4.14 -22.52 -24.04
CA ASP A 105 -4.94 -22.48 -22.79
C ASP A 105 -4.20 -21.87 -21.57
N LYS A 106 -3.36 -20.85 -21.81
CA LYS A 106 -2.68 -20.13 -20.72
C LYS A 106 -3.71 -19.33 -19.93
N LYS A 107 -3.67 -19.44 -18.60
CA LYS A 107 -4.62 -18.77 -17.69
C LYS A 107 -4.01 -17.51 -17.07
N TYR A 108 -4.82 -16.45 -16.99
CA TYR A 108 -4.51 -15.21 -16.28
C TYR A 108 -5.59 -14.94 -15.23
N ASN A 109 -5.20 -14.90 -13.95
CA ASN A 109 -6.14 -14.75 -12.84
C ASN A 109 -6.62 -13.30 -12.73
N LEU A 110 -7.89 -13.05 -13.08
CA LEU A 110 -8.49 -11.72 -13.02
C LEU A 110 -8.83 -11.32 -11.58
N ASP A 111 -9.04 -12.28 -10.68
CA ASP A 111 -9.33 -12.01 -9.27
C ASP A 111 -8.11 -11.49 -8.51
N GLU A 112 -6.89 -11.81 -8.94
CA GLU A 112 -5.68 -11.22 -8.38
C GLU A 112 -5.49 -9.77 -8.83
N GLU A 113 -5.97 -9.44 -10.02
CA GLU A 113 -5.76 -8.15 -10.63
C GLU A 113 -6.89 -7.16 -10.38
N PHE A 114 -8.15 -7.60 -10.28
CA PHE A 114 -9.30 -6.69 -10.31
C PHE A 114 -10.22 -6.84 -9.10
N GLY A 115 -10.76 -5.72 -8.64
CA GLY A 115 -11.69 -5.67 -7.53
C GLY A 115 -12.58 -4.44 -7.56
N LEU A 116 -13.64 -4.47 -6.75
CA LEU A 116 -14.40 -3.25 -6.48
C LEU A 116 -13.56 -2.34 -5.60
N VAL A 117 -13.39 -1.10 -6.03
CA VAL A 117 -12.74 -0.03 -5.29
C VAL A 117 -13.80 1.00 -4.94
N ASP A 118 -13.80 1.46 -3.70
CA ASP A 118 -14.67 2.52 -3.22
C ASP A 118 -14.30 3.87 -3.84
N TYR A 119 -15.32 4.68 -4.10
CA TYR A 119 -15.19 5.98 -4.72
C TYR A 119 -16.25 6.92 -4.16
N LEU A 120 -15.83 8.07 -3.61
CA LEU A 120 -16.76 9.08 -3.11
C LEU A 120 -17.12 10.07 -4.22
N HIS A 121 -18.39 10.12 -4.61
CA HIS A 121 -18.87 11.12 -5.56
C HIS A 121 -19.07 12.47 -4.84
N SER A 122 -18.16 13.41 -5.09
CA SER A 122 -18.05 14.67 -4.33
C SER A 122 -19.30 15.56 -4.40
N ARG A 123 -20.02 15.55 -5.53
CA ARG A 123 -21.24 16.36 -5.73
C ARG A 123 -22.44 15.79 -4.99
N GLU A 124 -22.57 14.46 -4.98
CA GLU A 124 -23.72 13.79 -4.38
C GLU A 124 -23.48 13.38 -2.93
N ARG A 125 -22.23 13.45 -2.46
CA ARG A 125 -21.80 12.96 -1.14
C ARG A 125 -22.20 11.50 -0.89
N MET A 126 -22.20 10.71 -1.95
CA MET A 126 -22.55 9.28 -1.93
C MET A 126 -21.32 8.46 -2.30
N THR A 127 -21.19 7.28 -1.69
CA THR A 127 -20.14 6.31 -2.04
C THR A 127 -20.63 5.43 -3.16
N TYR A 128 -19.90 5.43 -4.25
CA TYR A 128 -20.03 4.54 -5.39
C TYR A 128 -18.87 3.56 -5.41
N PHE A 129 -19.02 2.52 -6.22
CA PHE A 129 -17.94 1.58 -6.48
C PHE A 129 -17.49 1.72 -7.93
N ARG A 130 -16.24 1.35 -8.18
CA ARG A 130 -15.71 1.18 -9.54
C ARG A 130 -14.98 -0.14 -9.63
N LEU A 131 -14.90 -0.72 -10.83
CA LEU A 131 -13.96 -1.80 -11.07
C LEU A 131 -12.58 -1.17 -11.26
N GLY A 132 -11.59 -1.67 -10.53
CA GLY A 132 -10.22 -1.19 -10.65
C GLY A 132 -9.22 -2.29 -10.36
N PRO A 133 -7.93 -2.03 -10.63
CA PRO A 133 -6.89 -2.93 -10.19
C PRO A 133 -6.97 -3.07 -8.67
N LYS A 134 -6.96 -4.29 -8.15
CA LYS A 134 -6.63 -4.52 -6.75
C LYS A 134 -5.25 -3.93 -6.54
N THR A 135 -5.08 -3.16 -5.47
CA THR A 135 -3.73 -2.87 -4.97
C THR A 135 -3.10 -4.20 -4.61
N ARG A 136 -2.33 -4.77 -5.54
CA ARG A 136 -1.49 -5.93 -5.27
C ARG A 136 -0.54 -5.50 -4.17
N VAL A 137 -0.72 -6.05 -2.98
CA VAL A 137 0.27 -6.03 -1.91
C VAL A 137 1.42 -6.94 -2.38
N SER A 138 2.15 -6.51 -3.42
CA SER A 138 3.15 -7.36 -4.08
C SER A 138 4.47 -7.39 -3.30
N SER A 139 4.69 -6.42 -2.42
CA SER A 139 5.85 -6.40 -1.54
C SER A 139 5.46 -6.82 -0.13
N LYS A 140 5.87 -8.01 0.32
CA LYS A 140 5.86 -8.39 1.76
C LYS A 140 7.11 -7.91 2.50
N ARG A 141 7.88 -7.01 1.88
CA ARG A 141 9.10 -6.48 2.46
C ARG A 141 8.79 -5.76 3.76
N THR A 142 9.71 -5.88 4.71
CA THR A 142 9.57 -5.27 6.03
C THR A 142 10.42 -4.00 6.12
N LEU A 143 9.82 -2.87 6.45
CA LEU A 143 10.51 -1.65 6.84
C LEU A 143 10.52 -1.56 8.37
N VAL A 144 11.70 -1.55 8.98
CA VAL A 144 11.84 -1.44 10.44
C VAL A 144 12.50 -0.10 10.79
N LEU A 145 11.79 0.74 11.52
CA LEU A 145 12.29 2.03 11.98
C LEU A 145 12.55 1.98 13.48
N CYS A 146 13.77 2.32 13.89
CA CYS A 146 14.24 2.28 15.26
C CYS A 146 14.63 3.69 15.72
N PHE A 147 13.85 4.23 16.65
CA PHE A 147 14.02 5.57 17.22
C PHE A 147 14.59 5.48 18.64
N ASP A 148 15.86 5.82 18.80
CA ASP A 148 16.51 5.65 20.09
C ASP A 148 16.18 6.78 21.09
N GLY A 149 16.24 6.42 22.37
CA GLY A 149 16.10 7.34 23.48
C GLY A 149 17.40 8.07 23.76
N THR A 150 17.31 9.10 24.57
CA THR A 150 18.45 9.97 24.87
C THR A 150 19.43 9.35 25.84
N SER A 151 20.70 9.39 25.46
CA SER A 151 21.81 9.11 26.36
C SER A 151 22.05 10.35 27.21
N ASN A 152 21.65 10.31 28.49
CA ASN A 152 21.92 11.42 29.42
C ASN A 152 23.30 11.32 30.07
N HIS A 153 24.01 10.22 29.90
CA HIS A 153 25.43 10.08 30.19
C HIS A 153 25.88 8.84 29.41
N PHE A 154 27.11 8.85 28.92
CA PHE A 154 27.80 7.65 28.44
C PHE A 154 27.76 6.56 29.51
N SER A 155 26.69 5.78 29.56
CA SER A 155 26.74 4.42 30.07
C SER A 155 27.31 3.59 28.93
N ASP A 156 28.34 2.81 29.19
CA ASP A 156 28.94 1.85 28.25
C ASP A 156 27.98 0.73 27.79
N GLU A 157 26.67 0.90 28.02
CA GLU A 157 25.62 -0.06 27.71
C GLU A 157 24.68 0.45 26.62
N ASN A 158 24.61 -0.31 25.52
CA ASN A 158 23.69 -0.10 24.41
C ASN A 158 22.23 -0.13 24.88
N THR A 159 21.40 0.79 24.36
CA THR A 159 19.95 0.75 24.59
C THR A 159 19.34 -0.52 24.00
N ASN A 160 18.15 -0.91 24.47
CA ASN A 160 17.43 -2.03 23.88
C ASN A 160 17.07 -1.79 22.40
N VAL A 161 16.96 -0.52 21.97
CA VAL A 161 16.73 -0.17 20.56
C VAL A 161 17.98 -0.45 19.73
N VAL A 162 19.17 -0.12 20.23
CA VAL A 162 20.45 -0.45 19.56
C VAL A 162 20.64 -1.97 19.50
N LYS A 163 20.47 -2.67 20.63
CA LYS A 163 20.58 -4.14 20.69
C LYS A 163 19.60 -4.81 19.71
N PHE A 164 18.35 -4.33 19.66
CA PHE A 164 17.37 -4.83 18.71
C PHE A 164 17.77 -4.52 17.26
N PHE A 165 18.19 -3.30 16.98
CA PHE A 165 18.64 -2.89 15.64
C PHE A 165 19.80 -3.76 15.15
N GLU A 166 20.79 -4.05 16.00
CA GLU A 166 21.93 -4.92 15.68
C GLU A 166 21.49 -6.32 15.24
N LEU A 167 20.47 -6.89 15.89
CA LEU A 167 19.94 -8.23 15.60
C LEU A 167 19.12 -8.33 14.30
N LEU A 168 18.73 -7.20 13.70
CA LEU A 168 17.92 -7.21 12.47
C LEU A 168 18.76 -7.61 11.24
N LYS A 169 18.18 -8.42 10.35
CA LYS A 169 18.77 -8.75 9.04
C LYS A 169 18.83 -7.52 8.12
N LYS A 170 19.97 -7.32 7.46
CA LYS A 170 20.26 -6.14 6.59
C LYS A 170 20.89 -6.55 5.25
N ASP A 171 20.87 -7.84 4.97
CA ASP A 171 21.49 -8.50 3.83
C ASP A 171 20.71 -8.32 2.53
N ASN A 172 19.37 -8.22 2.61
CA ASN A 172 18.52 -8.11 1.44
C ASN A 172 17.50 -6.95 1.56
N PRO A 173 17.77 -5.79 0.91
CA PRO A 173 16.85 -4.64 0.87
C PRO A 173 15.51 -4.89 0.20
N ASP A 174 15.34 -5.98 -0.56
CA ASP A 174 14.04 -6.39 -1.12
C ASP A 174 13.21 -7.23 -0.14
N GLN A 175 13.81 -7.73 0.94
CA GLN A 175 13.11 -8.45 2.02
C GLN A 175 12.97 -7.63 3.30
N GLN A 176 14.00 -6.87 3.68
CA GLN A 176 13.97 -6.02 4.85
C GLN A 176 14.88 -4.78 4.70
N MET A 177 14.35 -3.61 5.01
CA MET A 177 15.15 -2.40 5.19
C MET A 177 15.00 -1.91 6.62
N VAL A 178 16.10 -1.41 7.17
CA VAL A 178 16.16 -0.97 8.55
C VAL A 178 16.68 0.45 8.62
N TYR A 179 15.98 1.30 9.34
CA TYR A 179 16.35 2.67 9.63
C TYR A 179 16.61 2.82 11.12
N TYR A 180 17.75 3.40 11.50
CA TYR A 180 18.07 3.72 12.88
C TYR A 180 18.35 5.20 13.02
N GLN A 181 17.75 5.79 14.05
CA GLN A 181 17.96 7.18 14.42
C GLN A 181 18.46 7.23 15.86
N THR A 182 19.64 7.84 16.03
CA THR A 182 20.29 8.01 17.33
C THR A 182 19.51 8.99 18.21
N GLY A 183 19.53 8.75 19.53
CA GLY A 183 18.87 9.63 20.49
C GLY A 183 19.63 10.93 20.74
N VAL A 184 18.92 11.95 21.21
CA VAL A 184 19.53 13.23 21.61
C VAL A 184 20.52 13.03 22.77
N GLY A 185 21.75 13.51 22.63
CA GLY A 185 22.65 13.75 23.76
C GLY A 185 22.33 15.09 24.41
N THR A 186 21.98 15.11 25.69
CA THR A 186 21.81 16.35 26.45
C THR A 186 23.20 16.84 26.88
N TYR A 187 23.87 17.68 26.08
CA TYR A 187 25.03 18.42 26.57
C TYR A 187 24.57 19.54 27.52
N THR A 188 24.20 19.16 28.73
CA THR A 188 24.11 20.11 29.85
C THR A 188 25.22 19.75 30.83
N SER A 189 26.35 20.45 30.73
CA SER A 189 27.42 20.38 31.73
C SER A 189 26.83 20.61 33.14
N PRO A 190 27.21 19.81 34.16
CA PRO A 190 26.72 19.96 35.52
C PRO A 190 27.47 21.08 36.23
N ALA A 191 27.22 22.33 35.84
CA ALA A 191 27.74 23.48 36.55
C ALA A 191 26.88 24.71 36.22
N TRP A 192 25.91 25.02 37.08
CA TRP A 192 25.78 26.33 37.75
C TRP A 192 24.39 26.55 38.36
N SER A 193 24.42 26.88 39.65
CA SER A 193 23.29 27.22 40.48
C SER A 193 22.70 28.61 40.18
N SER A 194 21.39 28.74 40.41
CA SER A 194 20.65 29.96 40.76
C SER A 194 20.22 30.93 39.63
N SER A 195 18.90 31.18 39.59
CA SER A 195 18.14 32.28 38.97
C SER A 195 18.20 32.58 37.45
N ILE A 196 19.16 32.06 36.69
CA ILE A 196 19.19 32.18 35.20
C ILE A 196 18.39 31.03 34.51
N SER A 197 17.78 30.16 35.32
CA SER A 197 17.22 28.87 34.90
C SER A 197 16.09 28.95 33.88
N LYS A 198 15.23 29.99 33.89
CA LYS A 198 14.03 30.04 33.05
C LYS A 198 14.29 30.29 31.56
N SER A 199 15.33 31.07 31.22
CA SER A 199 15.64 31.37 29.81
C SER A 199 16.45 30.25 29.17
N ILE A 200 17.33 29.62 29.95
CA ILE A 200 18.11 28.45 29.52
C ILE A 200 17.21 27.22 29.41
N SER A 201 16.27 27.01 30.35
CA SER A 201 15.29 25.92 30.24
C SER A 201 14.43 26.08 29.00
N LYS A 202 13.96 27.30 28.68
CA LYS A 202 13.22 27.57 27.45
C LYS A 202 14.03 27.29 26.18
N ALA A 203 15.31 27.65 26.17
CA ALA A 203 16.19 27.38 25.03
C ALA A 203 16.45 25.87 24.86
N ALA A 204 16.66 25.15 25.96
CA ALA A 204 16.82 23.70 25.97
C ALA A 204 15.53 22.99 25.54
N ASP A 205 14.38 23.41 26.04
CA ASP A 205 13.07 22.87 25.65
C ASP A 205 12.79 23.11 24.16
N LEU A 206 13.13 24.30 23.65
CA LEU A 206 12.97 24.63 22.23
C LEU A 206 13.91 23.81 21.33
N ALA A 207 15.17 23.61 21.75
CA ALA A 207 16.12 22.77 21.03
C ALA A 207 15.67 21.30 21.00
N VAL A 208 15.15 20.79 22.12
CA VAL A 208 14.56 19.44 22.22
C VAL A 208 13.34 19.31 21.31
N ALA A 209 12.45 20.30 21.29
CA ALA A 209 11.27 20.29 20.44
C ALA A 209 11.62 20.32 18.95
N TRP A 210 12.57 21.18 18.54
CA TRP A 210 13.05 21.26 17.16
C TRP A 210 13.67 19.94 16.70
N TYR A 211 14.47 19.33 17.56
CA TYR A 211 15.14 18.06 17.27
C TYR A 211 14.15 16.89 17.16
N LEU A 212 13.14 16.81 18.05
CA LEU A 212 12.06 15.83 17.95
C LEU A 212 11.27 16.00 16.65
N TYR A 213 10.98 17.23 16.25
CA TYR A 213 10.32 17.53 14.98
C TYR A 213 11.14 17.01 13.80
N GLN A 214 12.44 17.35 13.75
CA GLN A 214 13.33 16.90 12.69
C GLN A 214 13.40 15.37 12.61
N HIS A 215 13.44 14.70 13.76
CA HIS A 215 13.46 13.26 13.84
C HIS A 215 12.22 12.56 13.26
N VAL A 216 11.05 13.13 13.52
CA VAL A 216 9.79 12.67 12.89
C VAL A 216 9.85 12.89 11.38
N CYS A 217 10.32 14.06 10.93
CA CYS A 217 10.46 14.37 9.50
C CYS A 217 11.43 13.43 8.77
N ASP A 218 12.58 13.12 9.35
CA ASP A 218 13.57 12.22 8.74
C ASP A 218 13.04 10.78 8.65
N GLY A 219 12.37 10.30 9.70
CA GLY A 219 11.72 8.98 9.68
C GLY A 219 10.59 8.91 8.64
N TYR A 220 9.81 9.98 8.51
CA TYR A 220 8.80 10.11 7.47
C TYR A 220 9.41 10.13 6.07
N ARG A 221 10.49 10.89 5.88
CA ARG A 221 11.21 10.98 4.61
C ARG A 221 11.74 9.61 4.17
N PHE A 222 12.38 8.87 5.08
CA PHE A 222 12.84 7.51 4.81
C PHE A 222 11.69 6.61 4.32
N LEU A 223 10.51 6.69 4.97
CA LEU A 223 9.34 5.95 4.53
C LEU A 223 8.88 6.37 3.15
N MET A 224 8.78 7.67 2.86
CA MET A 224 8.34 8.14 1.54
C MET A 224 9.30 7.77 0.41
N GLU A 225 10.61 7.78 0.68
CA GLU A 225 11.64 7.42 -0.31
C GLU A 225 11.75 5.90 -0.51
N SER A 226 11.41 5.11 0.51
CA SER A 226 11.65 3.67 0.50
C SER A 226 10.40 2.84 0.30
N TYR A 227 9.21 3.29 0.73
CA TYR A 227 8.00 2.48 0.79
C TYR A 227 7.54 2.01 -0.59
N ARG A 228 7.24 0.72 -0.67
CA ARG A 228 6.57 0.10 -1.82
C ARG A 228 5.19 -0.39 -1.37
N ASP A 229 4.23 -0.35 -2.30
CA ASP A 229 2.87 -0.80 -2.02
C ASP A 229 2.85 -2.22 -1.44
N GLY A 230 2.33 -2.31 -0.22
CA GLY A 230 2.18 -3.55 0.53
C GLY A 230 3.25 -3.80 1.60
N ASP A 231 4.29 -2.97 1.68
CA ASP A 231 5.34 -3.12 2.70
C ASP A 231 4.76 -3.13 4.12
N ARG A 232 5.34 -3.97 4.98
CA ARG A 232 5.03 -4.00 6.41
C ARG A 232 5.91 -3.01 7.15
N ILE A 233 5.31 -2.06 7.85
CA ILE A 233 6.04 -1.06 8.63
C ILE A 233 6.03 -1.43 10.12
N TYR A 234 7.20 -1.57 10.72
CA TYR A 234 7.37 -1.73 12.16
C TYR A 234 8.13 -0.53 12.72
N ILE A 235 7.57 0.08 13.75
CA ILE A 235 8.14 1.28 14.38
C ILE A 235 8.44 0.95 15.84
N PHE A 236 9.71 1.08 16.22
CA PHE A 236 10.19 0.88 17.58
C PHE A 236 10.76 2.18 18.10
N GLY A 237 10.49 2.49 19.37
CA GLY A 237 11.09 3.65 20.01
C GLY A 237 11.23 3.49 21.52
N PHE A 238 12.25 4.12 22.08
CA PHE A 238 12.51 4.13 23.52
C PHE A 238 12.58 5.55 24.08
N SER A 239 12.00 5.79 25.26
CA SER A 239 12.00 7.11 25.93
C SER A 239 11.54 8.24 24.98
N ARG A 240 12.38 9.25 24.70
CA ARG A 240 12.09 10.31 23.72
C ARG A 240 11.91 9.76 22.29
N GLY A 241 12.63 8.72 21.90
CA GLY A 241 12.40 8.00 20.64
C GLY A 241 11.03 7.32 20.58
N ALA A 242 10.44 6.92 21.71
CA ALA A 242 9.06 6.41 21.75
C ALA A 242 8.02 7.51 21.47
N TYR A 243 8.34 8.77 21.80
CA TYR A 243 7.51 9.90 21.39
C TYR A 243 7.59 10.10 19.87
N THR A 244 8.78 10.12 19.29
CA THR A 244 8.99 10.20 17.83
C THR A 244 8.26 9.07 17.09
N ALA A 245 8.43 7.83 17.57
CA ALA A 245 7.76 6.65 17.01
C ALA A 245 6.24 6.80 16.99
N ARG A 246 5.64 7.25 18.10
CA ARG A 246 4.18 7.46 18.19
C ARG A 246 3.70 8.61 17.34
N ALA A 247 4.44 9.73 17.29
CA ALA A 247 4.11 10.87 16.46
C ALA A 247 4.11 10.48 14.96
N LEU A 248 5.15 9.77 14.51
CA LEU A 248 5.23 9.25 13.15
C LEU A 248 4.10 8.27 12.85
N ALA A 249 3.84 7.30 13.73
CA ALA A 249 2.73 6.37 13.56
C ALA A 249 1.37 7.08 13.47
N GLY A 250 1.15 8.11 14.29
CA GLY A 250 -0.04 8.95 14.25
C GLY A 250 -0.18 9.70 12.93
N MET A 251 0.91 10.29 12.42
CA MET A 251 0.92 10.94 11.10
C MET A 251 0.56 9.95 9.98
N LEU A 252 1.16 8.76 9.97
CA LEU A 252 0.83 7.72 8.99
C LEU A 252 -0.62 7.27 9.09
N HIS A 253 -1.15 7.10 10.30
CA HIS A 253 -2.54 6.73 10.51
C HIS A 253 -3.50 7.80 9.97
N CYS A 254 -3.25 9.08 10.26
CA CYS A 254 -4.02 10.19 9.71
C CYS A 254 -4.00 10.18 8.19
N TRP A 255 -2.82 10.01 7.57
CA TRP A 255 -2.68 9.95 6.11
C TRP A 255 -3.43 8.78 5.49
N ILE A 256 -3.35 7.58 6.07
CA ILE A 256 -4.06 6.39 5.56
C ILE A 256 -5.58 6.54 5.70
N THR A 257 -6.05 7.26 6.72
CA THR A 257 -7.47 7.46 7.01
C THR A 257 -8.06 8.72 6.37
N THR A 258 -7.25 9.62 5.81
CA THR A 258 -7.76 10.77 5.05
C THR A 258 -7.92 10.41 3.57
N PRO A 259 -9.14 10.51 2.99
CA PRO A 259 -9.40 10.13 1.59
C PRO A 259 -8.69 10.99 0.53
N THR A 260 -7.87 11.97 0.92
CA THR A 260 -7.59 13.15 0.08
C THR A 260 -6.26 13.19 -0.64
N GLN A 261 -5.29 12.31 -0.42
CA GLN A 261 -4.05 12.34 -1.23
C GLN A 261 -3.46 10.95 -1.49
N ARG A 262 -3.86 10.35 -2.63
CA ARG A 262 -3.02 9.42 -3.39
C ARG A 262 -2.70 10.13 -4.71
N TRP A 263 -1.44 10.51 -4.90
CA TRP A 263 -0.92 11.05 -6.17
C TRP A 263 -0.48 9.89 -7.06
#